data_AF-A0A026VZ63-F1
#
_entry.id   AF-A0A026VZ63-F1
#
_cell.length_a   1.000
_cell.length_b   1.000
_cell.length_c   1.000
_cell.angle_alpha   90.00
_cell.angle_beta   90.00
_cell.angle_gamma   90.00
#
_symmetry.space_group_name_H-M   'P 1'
#
loop_
_entity.id
_entity.type
_entity.pdbx_description
1 polymer ?
#
loop_
_entity_poly.entity_id
_entity_poly.type
_entity_poly.pdbx_seq_one_letter_code
_entity_poly.pdbx_strand_id
1 'polypeptide(L)'
;MIWLLFFVLHGTLANNNMMRDLGMKEYFLIKAKSSLPQHGKCWHAALQALEGSCDKFNDQEHSLLALHLANCFLEDSGHATYDCHLSQSEEERRQCINGMADRAFSVYREFYTHATHICFFLNHEAWQAEVDNTIKLEMQGVILNSQKEGLRIQNELLDHGKELGTVLKTSSETVNNMVSDFKESAKDQKELLYEIFSYMRAFQSWIIGEVSWIQSIIFYIVSCILCALFSSSRRTADARVTLFTILSLNIVAERVLVQYYNNIVHQSSEDKLENQKALRRIEQQLDVIEKITTISNSQPIRCSKRLALKRIQAVSGKRENVTHAKAAGQSL
;
A
#
# COMPACT_ATOMS: atom_id res chain seq x y z
N MET A 1 -26.60 12.29 -12.00
CA MET A 1 -26.53 11.32 -10.88
C MET A 1 -25.13 10.75 -10.62
N ILE A 2 -24.23 10.67 -11.61
CA ILE A 2 -22.83 10.19 -11.39
C ILE A 2 -21.87 11.31 -10.92
N TRP A 3 -22.17 12.57 -11.24
CA TRP A 3 -21.35 13.73 -10.82
C TRP A 3 -21.48 14.11 -9.34
N LEU A 4 -22.59 13.76 -8.68
CA LEU A 4 -22.81 14.04 -7.26
C LEU A 4 -21.99 13.11 -6.35
N LEU A 5 -21.68 11.89 -6.81
CA LEU A 5 -20.87 10.92 -6.06
C LEU A 5 -19.38 11.32 -6.02
N PHE A 6 -18.87 11.98 -7.06
CA PHE A 6 -17.49 12.46 -7.09
C PHE A 6 -17.24 13.64 -6.13
N PHE A 7 -18.25 14.48 -5.91
CA PHE A 7 -18.13 15.63 -5.01
C PHE A 7 -18.17 15.21 -3.52
N VAL A 8 -18.92 14.17 -3.18
CA VAL A 8 -19.00 13.65 -1.81
C VAL A 8 -17.71 12.91 -1.40
N LEU A 9 -17.02 12.25 -2.33
CA LEU A 9 -15.76 11.55 -2.05
C LEU A 9 -14.54 12.48 -1.86
N HIS A 10 -14.55 13.70 -2.41
CA HIS A 10 -13.45 14.66 -2.21
C HIS A 10 -13.56 15.46 -0.90
N GLY A 11 -14.71 15.47 -0.23
CA GLY A 11 -14.96 16.28 0.97
C GLY A 11 -14.42 15.71 2.29
N THR A 12 -14.05 14.43 2.34
CA THR A 12 -13.73 13.76 3.62
C THR A 12 -12.24 13.65 3.95
N LEU A 13 -11.33 14.04 3.05
CA LEU A 13 -9.88 13.91 3.28
C LEU A 13 -9.23 15.10 4.02
N ALA A 14 -9.94 16.23 4.17
CA ALA A 14 -9.36 17.46 4.73
C ALA A 14 -9.44 17.59 6.27
N ASN A 15 -10.21 16.74 6.96
CA ASN A 15 -10.57 16.97 8.37
C ASN A 15 -9.59 16.35 9.40
N ASN A 16 -8.75 15.40 9.00
CA ASN A 16 -7.89 14.67 9.94
C ASN A 16 -6.69 15.50 10.44
N ASN A 17 -6.21 16.45 9.64
CA ASN A 17 -5.03 17.24 9.98
C ASN A 17 -5.33 18.33 11.02
N MET A 18 -6.56 18.87 11.01
CA MET A 18 -6.98 19.94 11.91
C MET A 18 -7.13 19.45 13.36
N MET A 19 -7.75 18.28 13.56
CA MET A 19 -7.86 17.67 14.89
C MET A 19 -6.50 17.29 15.48
N ARG A 20 -5.56 16.86 14.62
CA ARG A 20 -4.19 16.53 15.04
C ARG A 20 -3.40 17.78 15.47
N ASP A 21 -3.57 18.90 14.77
CA ASP A 21 -2.90 20.16 15.11
C ASP A 21 -3.44 20.78 16.40
N LEU A 22 -4.77 20.73 16.60
CA LEU A 22 -5.41 21.16 17.85
C LEU A 22 -4.95 20.31 19.04
N GLY A 23 -4.91 18.98 18.87
CA GLY A 23 -4.43 18.06 19.90
C GLY A 23 -2.95 18.28 20.26
N MET A 24 -2.09 18.57 19.26
CA MET A 24 -0.69 18.90 19.53
C MET A 24 -0.55 20.20 20.33
N LYS A 25 -1.32 21.24 19.99
CA LYS A 25 -1.27 22.52 20.71
C LYS A 25 -1.67 22.37 22.18
N GLU A 26 -2.77 21.67 22.46
CA GLU A 26 -3.21 21.40 23.83
C GLU A 26 -2.18 20.57 24.60
N TYR A 27 -1.61 19.54 23.97
CA TYR A 27 -0.53 18.75 24.57
C TYR A 27 0.69 19.60 24.94
N PHE A 28 1.15 20.48 24.04
CA PHE A 28 2.29 21.35 24.32
C PHE A 28 1.99 22.36 25.42
N LEU A 29 0.77 22.88 25.49
CA LEU A 29 0.34 23.81 26.53
C LEU A 29 0.30 23.14 27.90
N ILE A 30 -0.24 21.91 27.99
CA ILE A 30 -0.24 21.11 29.22
C ILE A 30 1.20 20.80 29.64
N LYS A 31 2.06 20.39 28.69
CA LYS A 31 3.47 20.09 28.95
C LYS A 31 4.28 21.31 29.41
N ALA A 32 4.01 22.48 28.83
CA ALA A 32 4.66 23.72 29.24
C ALA A 32 4.20 24.16 30.64
N LYS A 33 2.93 23.97 30.98
CA LYS A 33 2.38 24.25 32.32
C LYS A 33 2.92 23.28 33.37
N SER A 34 3.16 22.02 33.03
CA SER A 34 3.74 21.04 33.96
C SER A 34 5.24 21.24 34.20
N SER A 35 5.95 21.92 33.29
CA SER A 35 7.40 22.14 33.40
C SER A 35 7.80 23.45 34.07
N LEU A 36 6.84 24.30 34.45
CA LEU A 36 7.13 25.56 35.14
C LEU A 36 7.09 25.32 36.66
N PRO A 37 8.19 25.52 37.40
CA PRO A 37 8.12 25.52 38.84
C PRO A 37 7.31 26.75 39.26
N GLN A 38 6.09 26.54 39.74
CA GLN A 38 5.21 27.65 40.15
C GLN A 38 5.70 28.28 41.45
N HIS A 39 6.51 27.55 42.23
CA HIS A 39 6.95 27.97 43.57
C HIS A 39 8.46 28.17 43.64
N GLY A 40 8.87 29.28 44.26
CA GLY A 40 10.28 29.66 44.39
C GLY A 40 11.09 28.76 45.33
N LYS A 41 12.39 29.05 45.46
CA LYS A 41 13.31 28.30 46.33
C LYS A 41 12.90 28.29 47.80
N CYS A 42 12.29 29.37 48.31
CA CYS A 42 11.81 29.47 49.69
C CYS A 42 10.79 28.36 50.03
N TRP A 43 9.86 28.10 49.12
CA TRP A 43 8.82 27.08 49.27
C TRP A 43 9.39 25.66 49.33
N HIS A 44 10.38 25.39 48.47
CA HIS A 44 11.09 24.11 48.47
C HIS A 44 12.00 23.94 49.69
N ALA A 45 12.62 25.03 50.18
CA ALA A 45 13.40 25.02 51.42
C ALA A 45 12.51 24.79 52.65
N ALA A 46 11.29 25.35 52.65
CA ALA A 46 10.30 25.09 53.69
C ALA A 46 9.94 23.60 53.79
N LEU A 47 9.86 22.89 52.66
CA LEU A 47 9.68 21.44 52.65
C LEU A 47 10.90 20.69 53.20
N GLN A 48 12.12 21.10 52.83
CA GLN A 48 13.35 20.44 53.28
C GLN A 48 13.58 20.58 54.80
N ALA A 49 13.00 21.61 55.41
CA ALA A 49 13.01 21.81 56.85
C ALA A 49 12.09 20.83 57.61
N LEU A 50 11.24 20.06 56.91
CA LEU A 50 10.48 18.97 57.50
C LEU A 50 11.27 17.66 57.46
N GLU A 51 11.44 17.04 58.62
CA GLU A 51 12.07 15.71 58.74
C GLU A 51 11.09 14.56 58.38
N GLY A 52 9.78 14.84 58.31
CA GLY A 52 8.72 13.86 58.06
C GLY A 52 8.16 13.85 56.63
N SER A 53 7.43 12.77 56.30
CA SER A 53 6.64 12.67 55.05
C SER A 53 5.32 13.43 55.17
N CYS A 54 4.84 14.05 54.08
CA CYS A 54 3.58 14.81 54.01
C CYS A 54 2.33 14.04 54.46
N ASP A 55 2.41 12.70 54.55
CA ASP A 55 1.32 11.80 54.96
C ASP A 55 1.18 11.66 56.49
N LYS A 56 2.20 12.04 57.26
CA LYS A 56 2.25 11.82 58.71
C LYS A 56 2.56 13.10 59.48
N PHE A 57 1.82 14.16 59.22
CA PHE A 57 1.99 15.40 59.97
C PHE A 57 1.53 15.26 61.41
N ASN A 58 2.47 15.50 62.33
CA ASN A 58 2.15 15.87 63.69
C ASN A 58 1.69 17.34 63.74
N ASP A 59 0.91 17.73 64.76
CA ASP A 59 0.37 19.10 64.89
C ASP A 59 1.47 20.18 64.88
N GLN A 60 2.63 19.83 65.43
CA GLN A 60 3.83 20.68 65.42
C GLN A 60 4.40 20.87 64.01
N GLU A 61 4.57 19.80 63.23
CA GLU A 61 5.10 19.83 61.87
C GLU A 61 4.17 20.59 60.92
N HIS A 62 2.85 20.37 61.10
CA HIS A 62 1.81 21.08 60.36
C HIS A 62 1.88 22.59 60.62
N SER A 63 2.03 22.98 61.89
CA SER A 63 2.17 24.38 62.29
C SER A 63 3.47 25.01 61.77
N LEU A 64 4.59 24.28 61.85
CA LEU A 64 5.89 24.74 61.35
C LEU A 64 5.90 24.94 59.84
N LEU A 65 5.37 23.98 59.07
CA LEU A 65 5.26 24.14 57.62
C LEU A 65 4.43 25.38 57.26
N ALA A 66 3.27 25.56 57.91
CA ALA A 66 2.42 26.72 57.67
C ALA A 66 3.13 28.04 57.99
N LEU A 67 3.93 28.10 59.05
CA LEU A 67 4.74 29.28 59.39
C LEU A 67 5.82 29.56 58.33
N HIS A 68 6.51 28.53 57.84
CA HIS A 68 7.51 28.69 56.79
C HIS A 68 6.87 29.18 55.47
N LEU A 69 5.74 28.58 55.06
CA LEU A 69 5.00 29.00 53.87
C LEU A 69 4.47 30.44 54.00
N ALA A 70 3.95 30.79 55.17
CA ALA A 70 3.49 32.14 55.46
C ALA A 70 4.63 33.16 55.39
N ASN A 71 5.80 32.84 55.96
CA ASN A 71 6.98 33.70 55.86
C ASN A 71 7.45 33.85 54.42
N CYS A 72 7.49 32.77 53.63
CA CYS A 72 7.83 32.85 52.20
C CYS A 72 6.88 33.79 51.45
N PHE A 73 5.58 33.72 51.73
CA PHE A 73 4.59 34.60 51.11
C PHE A 73 4.72 36.06 51.56
N LEU A 74 4.96 36.29 52.86
CA LEU A 74 5.14 37.63 53.42
C LEU A 74 6.40 38.30 52.87
N GLU A 75 7.51 37.55 52.78
CA GLU A 75 8.76 38.03 52.17
C GLU A 75 8.57 38.39 50.70
N ASP A 76 7.91 37.52 49.92
CA ASP A 76 7.62 37.76 48.50
C ASP A 76 6.68 38.97 48.30
N SER A 77 5.80 39.22 49.28
CA SER A 77 4.90 40.38 49.29
C SER A 77 5.52 41.66 49.88
N GLY A 78 6.78 41.63 50.33
CA GLY A 78 7.47 42.78 50.95
C GLY A 78 6.99 43.14 52.36
N HIS A 79 6.40 42.19 53.07
CA HIS A 79 5.97 42.33 54.46
C HIS A 79 7.00 41.76 55.45
N ALA A 80 6.92 42.19 56.71
CA ALA A 80 7.78 41.67 57.77
C ALA A 80 7.45 40.19 58.06
N THR A 81 8.49 39.36 58.15
CA THR A 81 8.41 37.95 58.53
C THR A 81 8.47 37.79 60.05
N TYR A 82 8.10 36.60 60.54
CA TYR A 82 8.07 36.30 61.97
C TYR A 82 8.86 35.03 62.28
N ASP A 83 9.72 35.08 63.29
CA ASP A 83 10.61 33.97 63.67
C ASP A 83 9.95 32.92 64.57
N CYS A 84 8.61 32.84 64.56
CA CYS A 84 7.87 31.89 65.40
C CYS A 84 8.18 30.42 65.09
N HIS A 85 8.74 30.13 63.91
CA HIS A 85 9.20 28.81 63.53
C HIS A 85 10.46 28.35 64.29
N LEU A 86 11.22 29.28 64.90
CA LEU A 86 12.42 28.97 65.69
C LEU A 86 12.11 28.53 67.13
N SER A 87 10.88 28.70 67.60
CA SER A 87 10.47 28.34 68.97
C SER A 87 10.41 26.83 69.17
N GLN A 88 11.20 26.32 70.12
CA GLN A 88 11.26 24.88 70.42
C GLN A 88 10.03 24.42 71.22
N SER A 89 9.47 25.26 72.09
CA SER A 89 8.28 24.93 72.86
C SER A 89 6.99 25.34 72.13
N GLU A 90 5.94 24.52 72.25
CA GLU A 90 4.60 24.83 71.71
C GLU A 90 4.04 26.14 72.26
N GLU A 91 4.29 26.42 73.54
CA GLU A 91 3.74 27.58 74.24
C GLU A 91 4.38 28.88 73.75
N GLU A 92 5.70 28.92 73.58
CA GLU A 92 6.39 30.08 72.97
C GLU A 92 5.92 30.33 71.55
N ARG A 93 5.69 29.25 70.78
CA ARG A 93 5.19 29.35 69.40
C ARG A 93 3.79 29.97 69.37
N ARG A 94 2.89 29.52 70.24
CA ARG A 94 1.52 30.07 70.35
C ARG A 94 1.53 31.53 70.78
N GLN A 95 2.38 31.89 71.74
CA GLN A 95 2.54 33.28 72.17
C GLN A 95 3.08 34.17 71.03
N CYS A 96 4.04 33.67 70.26
CA CYS A 96 4.57 34.37 69.09
C CYS A 96 3.50 34.55 67.99
N ILE A 97 2.72 33.50 67.70
CA ILE A 97 1.61 33.56 66.74
C ILE A 97 0.54 34.58 67.18
N ASN A 98 0.19 34.59 68.47
CA ASN A 98 -0.77 35.56 69.03
C ASN A 98 -0.27 37.01 68.97
N GLY A 99 1.06 37.22 68.93
CA GLY A 99 1.68 38.53 68.80
C GLY A 99 1.81 39.03 67.36
N MET A 100 1.44 38.23 66.36
CA MET A 100 1.51 38.62 64.95
C MET A 100 0.47 39.68 64.60
N ALA A 101 0.78 40.56 63.64
CA ALA A 101 -0.21 41.47 63.08
C ALA A 101 -1.34 40.70 62.37
N ASP A 102 -2.58 41.23 62.40
CA ASP A 102 -3.78 40.57 61.84
C ASP A 102 -3.60 40.03 60.41
N ARG A 103 -2.87 40.78 59.56
CA ARG A 103 -2.56 40.34 58.20
C ARG A 103 -1.69 39.09 58.18
N ALA A 104 -0.62 39.06 58.97
CA ALA A 104 0.29 37.93 59.04
C ALA A 104 -0.39 36.71 59.68
N PHE A 105 -1.20 36.92 60.72
CA PHE A 105 -2.01 35.85 61.32
C PHE A 105 -3.02 35.27 60.31
N SER A 106 -3.66 36.11 59.49
CA SER A 106 -4.60 35.63 58.46
C SER A 106 -3.89 34.82 57.36
N VAL A 107 -2.71 35.23 56.92
CA VAL A 107 -1.90 34.49 55.94
C VAL A 107 -1.48 33.14 56.53
N TYR A 108 -0.97 33.14 57.76
CA TYR A 108 -0.64 31.92 58.48
C TYR A 108 -1.83 30.96 58.57
N ARG A 109 -3.02 31.45 58.95
CA ARG A 109 -4.24 30.63 59.05
C ARG A 109 -4.60 29.98 57.72
N GLU A 110 -4.46 30.70 56.61
CA GLU A 110 -4.73 30.17 55.27
C GLU A 110 -3.79 29.01 54.94
N PHE A 111 -2.48 29.21 55.13
CA PHE A 111 -1.50 28.15 54.90
C PHE A 111 -1.65 26.99 55.89
N TYR A 112 -2.02 27.27 57.14
CA TYR A 112 -2.29 26.23 58.14
C TYR A 112 -3.44 25.33 57.70
N THR A 113 -4.53 25.90 57.16
CA THR A 113 -5.68 25.13 56.68
C THR A 113 -5.31 24.24 55.48
N HIS A 114 -4.36 24.68 54.64
CA HIS A 114 -3.99 23.98 53.41
C HIS A 114 -2.61 23.29 53.44
N ALA A 115 -1.92 23.25 54.59
CA ALA A 115 -0.52 22.83 54.66
C ALA A 115 -0.28 21.42 54.10
N THR A 116 -1.16 20.47 54.41
CA THR A 116 -1.08 19.09 53.91
C THR A 116 -1.16 19.02 52.39
N HIS A 117 -2.13 19.71 51.79
CA HIS A 117 -2.30 19.72 50.33
C HIS A 117 -1.11 20.40 49.64
N ILE A 118 -0.61 21.49 50.21
CA ILE A 118 0.55 22.22 49.70
C ILE A 118 1.81 21.35 49.80
N CYS A 119 1.99 20.61 50.90
CA CYS A 119 3.10 19.67 51.04
C CYS A 119 3.11 18.62 49.94
N PHE A 120 1.97 17.94 49.72
CA PHE A 120 1.88 16.92 48.66
C PHE A 120 2.15 17.49 47.28
N PHE A 121 1.66 18.69 46.99
CA PHE A 121 1.90 19.35 45.72
C PHE A 121 3.39 19.68 45.51
N LEU A 122 4.01 20.35 46.47
CA LEU A 122 5.43 20.73 46.39
C LEU A 122 6.35 19.50 46.40
N ASN A 123 6.01 18.44 47.13
CA ASN A 123 6.77 17.20 47.14
C ASN A 123 6.67 16.48 45.79
N HIS A 124 5.51 16.53 45.13
CA HIS A 124 5.35 16.03 43.76
C HIS A 124 6.20 16.85 42.77
N GLU A 125 6.22 18.18 42.90
CA GLU A 125 7.03 19.07 42.06
C GLU A 125 8.54 18.75 42.21
N ALA A 126 9.02 18.59 43.44
CA ALA A 126 10.40 18.20 43.74
C ALA A 126 10.77 16.82 43.16
N TRP A 127 9.89 15.83 43.32
CA TRP A 127 10.08 14.49 42.78
C TRP A 127 10.12 14.48 41.24
N GLN A 128 9.23 15.21 40.57
CA GLN A 128 9.23 15.32 39.11
C GLN A 128 10.55 15.90 38.59
N ALA A 129 11.09 16.93 39.26
CA ALA A 129 12.37 17.52 38.87
C ALA A 129 13.55 16.55 39.00
N GLU A 130 13.54 15.67 40.00
CA GLU A 130 14.57 14.62 40.17
C GLU A 130 14.43 13.50 39.13
N VAL A 131 13.18 13.11 38.84
CA VAL A 131 12.86 12.10 37.84
C VAL A 131 13.24 12.57 36.44
N ASP A 132 12.94 13.81 36.06
CA ASP A 132 13.33 14.37 34.76
C ASP A 132 14.86 14.37 34.56
N ASN A 133 15.63 14.65 35.62
CA ASN A 133 17.10 14.58 35.58
C ASN A 133 17.61 13.14 35.45
N THR A 134 16.99 12.19 36.14
CA THR A 134 17.35 10.77 36.11
C THR A 134 16.98 10.13 34.77
N ILE A 135 15.77 10.38 34.27
CA ILE A 135 15.29 9.92 32.96
C ILE A 135 16.20 10.45 31.85
N LYS A 136 16.67 11.70 31.92
CA LYS A 136 17.58 12.24 30.90
C LYS A 136 18.90 11.47 30.81
N LEU A 137 19.41 10.95 31.94
CA LEU A 137 20.63 10.14 32.00
C LEU A 137 20.38 8.69 31.58
N GLU A 138 19.32 8.04 32.09
CA GLU A 138 18.98 6.66 31.72
C GLU A 138 18.57 6.54 30.25
N MET A 139 17.80 7.51 29.74
CA MET A 139 17.37 7.54 28.35
C MET A 139 18.56 7.65 27.39
N GLN A 140 19.66 8.30 27.78
CA GLN A 140 20.87 8.41 26.96
C GLN A 140 21.62 7.07 26.84
N GLY A 141 21.63 6.26 27.91
CA GLY A 141 22.20 4.91 27.91
C GLY A 141 21.33 3.87 27.19
N VAL A 142 20.01 3.94 27.41
CA VAL A 142 19.03 3.04 26.77
C VAL A 142 18.91 3.33 25.28
N ILE A 143 18.95 4.59 24.84
CA ILE A 143 18.97 4.95 23.41
C ILE A 143 20.23 4.41 22.72
N LEU A 144 21.40 4.51 23.35
CA LEU A 144 22.64 4.03 22.75
C LEU A 144 22.65 2.49 22.58
N ASN A 145 22.19 1.75 23.59
CA ASN A 145 22.04 0.30 23.48
C ASN A 145 20.94 -0.10 22.50
N SER A 146 19.82 0.63 22.46
CA SER A 146 18.74 0.41 21.48
C SER A 146 19.19 0.68 20.05
N GLN A 147 20.04 1.70 19.81
CA GLN A 147 20.64 1.97 18.50
C GLN A 147 21.59 0.85 18.06
N LYS A 148 22.41 0.32 18.99
CA LYS A 148 23.30 -0.82 18.70
C LYS A 148 22.53 -2.07 18.30
N GLU A 149 21.44 -2.38 19.01
CA GLU A 149 20.59 -3.52 18.69
C GLU A 149 19.80 -3.30 17.39
N GLY A 150 19.33 -2.06 17.14
CA GLY A 150 18.71 -1.67 15.87
C GLY A 150 19.64 -1.86 14.67
N LEU A 151 20.94 -1.55 14.81
CA LEU A 151 21.94 -1.80 13.77
C LEU A 151 22.17 -3.31 13.54
N ARG A 152 22.16 -4.13 14.60
CA ARG A 152 22.30 -5.59 14.48
C ARG A 152 21.15 -6.17 13.65
N ILE A 153 19.92 -5.77 13.97
CA ILE A 153 18.71 -6.19 13.27
C ILE A 153 18.70 -5.68 11.82
N GLN A 154 19.13 -4.44 11.56
CA GLN A 154 19.23 -3.93 10.18
C GLN A 154 20.22 -4.72 9.31
N ASN A 155 21.34 -5.17 9.86
CA ASN A 155 22.29 -6.01 9.12
C ASN A 155 21.71 -7.39 8.78
N GLU A 156 20.96 -7.99 9.70
CA GLU A 156 20.27 -9.27 9.49
C GLU A 156 19.16 -9.14 8.43
N LEU A 157 18.35 -8.08 8.49
CA LEU A 157 17.36 -7.79 7.45
C LEU A 157 17.99 -7.48 6.08
N LEU A 158 19.15 -6.82 6.04
CA LEU A 158 19.87 -6.57 4.80
C LEU A 158 20.35 -7.87 4.15
N ASP A 159 20.75 -8.86 4.97
CA ASP A 159 21.18 -10.16 4.48
C ASP A 159 19.99 -10.99 3.96
N HIS A 160 18.89 -11.05 4.72
CA HIS A 160 17.63 -11.61 4.25
C HIS A 160 17.11 -10.89 2.99
N GLY A 161 17.33 -9.58 2.86
CA GLY A 161 16.97 -8.81 1.66
C GLY A 161 17.80 -9.21 0.43
N LYS A 162 19.08 -9.56 0.60
CA LYS A 162 19.93 -10.06 -0.49
C LYS A 162 19.50 -11.47 -0.91
N GLU A 163 19.26 -12.36 0.05
CA GLU A 163 18.76 -13.71 -0.21
C GLU A 163 17.38 -13.67 -0.87
N LEU A 164 16.48 -12.81 -0.40
CA LEU A 164 15.19 -12.61 -1.04
C LEU A 164 15.35 -12.08 -2.47
N GLY A 165 16.33 -11.20 -2.72
CA GLY A 165 16.67 -10.73 -4.05
C GLY A 165 17.17 -11.85 -4.99
N THR A 166 17.94 -12.82 -4.49
CA THR A 166 18.36 -13.98 -5.28
C THR A 166 17.18 -14.90 -5.56
N VAL A 167 16.31 -15.16 -4.57
CA VAL A 167 15.08 -15.96 -4.73
C VAL A 167 14.09 -15.33 -5.69
N LEU A 168 13.90 -14.00 -5.67
CA LEU A 168 13.05 -13.29 -6.62
C LEU A 168 13.60 -13.38 -8.05
N LYS A 169 14.93 -13.31 -8.20
CA LYS A 169 15.58 -13.47 -9.51
C LYS A 169 15.35 -14.87 -10.07
N THR A 170 15.60 -15.92 -9.28
CA THR A 170 15.34 -17.30 -9.70
C THR A 170 13.85 -17.58 -9.91
N SER A 171 12.96 -16.98 -9.12
CA SER A 171 11.51 -17.09 -9.32
C SER A 171 11.06 -16.43 -10.62
N SER A 172 11.60 -15.25 -10.94
CA SER A 172 11.34 -14.57 -12.21
C SER A 172 11.83 -15.39 -13.41
N GLU A 173 13.03 -15.96 -13.32
CA GLU A 173 13.57 -16.86 -14.35
C GLU A 173 12.69 -18.11 -14.51
N THR A 174 12.28 -18.72 -13.40
CA THR A 174 11.39 -19.89 -13.39
C THR A 174 10.02 -19.61 -14.01
N VAL A 175 9.39 -18.47 -13.68
CA VAL A 175 8.10 -18.08 -14.25
C VAL A 175 8.23 -17.78 -15.75
N ASN A 176 9.30 -17.12 -16.18
CA ASN A 176 9.53 -16.86 -17.61
C ASN A 176 9.71 -18.17 -18.39
N ASN A 177 10.43 -19.14 -17.84
CA ASN A 177 10.58 -20.47 -18.44
C ASN A 177 9.22 -21.18 -18.53
N MET A 178 8.44 -21.23 -17.44
CA MET A 178 7.09 -21.81 -17.46
C MET A 178 6.14 -21.14 -18.46
N VAL A 179 6.19 -19.81 -18.59
CA VAL A 179 5.39 -19.08 -19.60
C VAL A 179 5.85 -19.43 -21.01
N SER A 180 7.15 -19.61 -21.23
CA SER A 180 7.69 -20.08 -22.51
C SER A 180 7.19 -21.50 -22.83
N ASP A 181 7.30 -22.42 -21.88
CA ASP A 181 6.86 -23.82 -22.01
C ASP A 181 5.35 -23.89 -22.26
N PHE A 182 4.56 -23.08 -21.56
CA PHE A 182 3.12 -23.00 -21.76
C PHE A 182 2.76 -22.47 -23.16
N LYS A 183 3.50 -21.47 -23.66
CA LYS A 183 3.31 -20.94 -25.02
C LYS A 183 3.60 -22.01 -26.07
N GLU A 184 4.66 -22.80 -25.88
CA GLU A 184 5.01 -23.91 -26.77
C GLU A 184 3.95 -25.01 -26.73
N SER A 185 3.54 -25.44 -25.52
CA SER A 185 2.47 -26.43 -25.35
C SER A 185 1.12 -25.97 -25.94
N ALA A 186 0.77 -24.68 -25.80
CA ALA A 186 -0.45 -24.12 -26.38
C ALA A 186 -0.39 -24.09 -27.93
N LYS A 187 0.80 -23.93 -28.50
CA LYS A 187 1.01 -24.00 -29.96
C LYS A 187 0.80 -25.43 -30.46
N ASP A 188 1.33 -26.42 -29.75
CA ASP A 188 1.17 -27.84 -30.07
C ASP A 188 -0.30 -28.28 -29.92
N GLN A 189 -0.98 -27.86 -28.84
CA GLN A 189 -2.42 -28.11 -28.65
C GLN A 189 -3.28 -27.49 -29.77
N LYS A 190 -2.91 -26.30 -30.24
CA LYS A 190 -3.60 -25.64 -31.36
C LYS A 190 -3.44 -26.43 -32.66
N GLU A 191 -2.28 -27.02 -32.91
CA GLU A 191 -2.02 -27.83 -34.10
C GLU A 191 -2.89 -29.10 -34.11
N LEU A 192 -2.96 -29.82 -32.99
CA LEU A 192 -3.85 -30.97 -32.81
C LEU A 192 -5.33 -30.60 -33.03
N LEU A 193 -5.77 -29.45 -32.50
CA LEU A 193 -7.13 -28.96 -32.74
C LEU A 193 -7.39 -28.65 -34.22
N TYR A 194 -6.43 -28.09 -34.96
CA TYR A 194 -6.56 -27.87 -36.40
C TYR A 194 -6.74 -29.17 -37.17
N GLU A 195 -5.99 -30.20 -36.78
CA GLU A 195 -6.12 -31.53 -37.36
C GLU A 195 -7.54 -32.09 -37.15
N ILE A 196 -8.04 -32.06 -35.91
CA ILE A 196 -9.40 -32.52 -35.56
C ILE A 196 -10.47 -31.72 -36.32
N PHE A 197 -10.35 -30.39 -36.36
CA PHE A 197 -11.30 -29.54 -37.10
C PHE A 197 -11.26 -29.78 -38.61
N SER A 198 -10.12 -30.21 -39.17
CA SER A 198 -10.03 -30.55 -40.58
C SER A 198 -10.76 -31.87 -40.89
N TYR A 199 -10.61 -32.89 -40.04
CA TYR A 199 -11.37 -34.13 -40.15
C TYR A 199 -12.87 -33.88 -40.00
N MET A 200 -13.28 -33.03 -39.05
CA MET A 200 -14.70 -32.66 -38.88
C MET A 200 -15.26 -31.97 -40.13
N ARG A 201 -14.53 -31.01 -40.72
CA ARG A 201 -14.98 -30.31 -41.94
C ARG A 201 -15.04 -31.24 -43.14
N ALA A 202 -14.06 -32.14 -43.30
CA ALA A 202 -14.09 -33.16 -44.34
C ALA A 202 -15.32 -34.06 -44.18
N PHE A 203 -15.58 -34.55 -42.96
CA PHE A 203 -16.77 -35.35 -42.65
C PHE A 203 -18.07 -34.59 -42.92
N GLN A 204 -18.16 -33.32 -42.54
CA GLN A 204 -19.31 -32.45 -42.80
C GLN A 204 -19.54 -32.25 -44.31
N SER A 205 -18.49 -32.01 -45.09
CA SER A 205 -18.63 -31.87 -46.55
C SER A 205 -19.05 -33.19 -47.22
N TRP A 206 -18.51 -34.31 -46.74
CA TRP A 206 -18.86 -35.65 -47.21
C TRP A 206 -20.32 -35.98 -46.88
N ILE A 207 -20.78 -35.77 -45.65
CA ILE A 207 -22.16 -36.07 -45.26
C ILE A 207 -23.17 -35.21 -46.03
N ILE A 208 -22.87 -33.95 -46.32
CA ILE A 208 -23.75 -33.07 -47.12
C ILE A 208 -23.84 -33.57 -48.57
N GLY A 209 -22.73 -34.02 -49.15
CA GLY A 209 -22.71 -34.64 -50.47
C GLY A 209 -23.48 -35.96 -50.51
N GLU A 210 -23.25 -36.82 -49.52
CA GLU A 210 -23.87 -38.14 -49.41
C GLU A 210 -25.39 -38.06 -49.09
N VAL A 211 -25.84 -37.14 -48.24
CA VAL A 211 -27.28 -37.03 -47.95
C VAL A 211 -28.05 -36.49 -49.16
N SER A 212 -27.42 -35.61 -49.96
CA SER A 212 -28.05 -35.02 -51.14
C SER A 212 -28.39 -36.06 -52.23
N TRP A 213 -27.51 -37.04 -52.50
CA TRP A 213 -27.82 -38.07 -53.51
C TRP A 213 -28.91 -39.04 -53.04
N ILE A 214 -28.93 -39.42 -51.76
CA ILE A 214 -29.97 -40.29 -51.20
C ILE A 214 -31.35 -39.61 -51.29
N GLN A 215 -31.43 -38.33 -50.92
CA GLN A 215 -32.67 -37.56 -51.01
C GLN A 215 -33.19 -37.48 -52.46
N SER A 216 -32.29 -37.23 -53.41
CA SER A 216 -32.64 -37.18 -54.84
C SER A 216 -33.18 -38.53 -55.32
N ILE A 217 -32.51 -39.64 -54.97
CA ILE A 217 -32.94 -41.00 -55.35
C ILE A 217 -34.35 -41.29 -54.85
N ILE A 218 -34.63 -41.01 -53.58
CA ILE A 218 -35.95 -41.26 -52.99
C ILE A 218 -37.03 -40.45 -53.72
N PHE A 219 -36.78 -39.16 -53.99
CA PHE A 219 -37.72 -38.29 -54.71
C PHE A 219 -38.07 -38.80 -56.11
N TYR A 220 -37.07 -39.23 -56.89
CA TYR A 220 -37.28 -39.72 -58.25
C TYR A 220 -37.93 -41.11 -58.29
N ILE A 221 -37.60 -42.01 -57.34
CA ILE A 221 -38.29 -43.31 -57.21
C ILE A 221 -39.79 -43.09 -56.96
N VAL A 222 -40.14 -42.22 -56.01
CA VAL A 222 -41.54 -41.88 -55.71
C VAL A 222 -42.22 -41.24 -56.93
N SER A 223 -41.55 -40.32 -57.60
CA SER A 223 -42.08 -39.67 -58.81
C SER A 223 -42.32 -40.67 -59.96
N CYS A 224 -41.44 -41.64 -60.17
CA CYS A 224 -41.61 -42.71 -61.15
C CYS A 224 -42.81 -43.60 -60.82
N ILE A 225 -43.01 -43.95 -59.54
CA ILE A 225 -44.17 -44.73 -59.08
C ILE A 225 -45.46 -43.95 -59.36
N LEU A 226 -45.51 -42.66 -59.01
CA LEU A 226 -46.68 -41.81 -59.28
C LEU A 226 -46.97 -41.67 -60.78
N CYS A 227 -45.93 -41.46 -61.60
CA CYS A 227 -46.08 -41.40 -63.06
C CYS A 227 -46.61 -42.71 -63.65
N ALA A 228 -46.12 -43.86 -63.15
CA ALA A 228 -46.59 -45.17 -63.59
C ALA A 228 -48.06 -45.43 -63.19
N LEU A 229 -48.45 -45.03 -61.98
CA LEU A 229 -49.83 -45.13 -61.50
C LEU A 229 -50.79 -44.28 -62.35
N PHE A 230 -50.48 -43.00 -62.56
CA PHE A 230 -51.34 -42.11 -63.34
C PHE A 230 -51.39 -42.45 -64.84
N SER A 231 -50.28 -42.94 -65.40
CA SER A 231 -50.20 -43.33 -66.81
C SER A 231 -50.74 -44.74 -67.10
N SER A 232 -51.18 -45.50 -66.09
CA SER A 232 -51.76 -46.85 -66.25
C SER A 232 -53.04 -46.85 -67.11
N SER A 233 -53.75 -45.70 -67.18
CA SER A 233 -54.94 -45.55 -68.03
C SER A 233 -54.60 -45.51 -69.53
N ARG A 234 -55.32 -46.30 -70.34
CA ARG A 234 -55.11 -46.39 -71.80
C ARG A 234 -55.25 -45.06 -72.55
N ARG A 235 -55.96 -44.09 -71.97
CA ARG A 235 -56.18 -42.75 -72.56
C ARG A 235 -54.94 -41.86 -72.52
N THR A 236 -53.96 -42.18 -71.68
CA THR A 236 -52.74 -41.39 -71.43
C THR A 236 -51.45 -42.16 -71.75
N ALA A 237 -51.55 -43.24 -72.54
CA ALA A 237 -50.43 -44.12 -72.85
C ALA A 237 -49.30 -43.40 -73.63
N ASP A 238 -49.66 -42.48 -74.52
CA ASP A 238 -48.70 -41.71 -75.34
C ASP A 238 -47.89 -40.68 -74.50
N ALA A 239 -48.52 -40.10 -73.47
CA ALA A 239 -47.88 -39.14 -72.58
C ALA A 239 -46.80 -39.75 -71.65
N ARG A 240 -46.75 -41.09 -71.54
CA ARG A 240 -45.84 -41.81 -70.65
C ARG A 240 -44.37 -41.59 -71.01
N VAL A 241 -44.06 -41.70 -72.31
CA VAL A 241 -42.69 -41.58 -72.81
C VAL A 241 -42.19 -40.15 -72.60
N THR A 242 -43.01 -39.17 -72.96
CA THR A 242 -42.71 -37.74 -72.77
C THR A 242 -42.45 -37.39 -71.30
N LEU A 243 -43.24 -37.92 -70.36
CA LEU A 243 -43.03 -37.69 -68.93
C LEU A 243 -41.71 -38.29 -68.43
N PHE A 244 -41.38 -39.52 -68.83
CA PHE A 244 -40.10 -40.12 -68.46
C PHE A 244 -38.91 -39.38 -69.08
N THR A 245 -39.02 -38.90 -70.32
CA THR A 245 -37.96 -38.09 -70.96
C THR A 245 -37.73 -36.78 -70.22
N ILE A 246 -38.79 -36.06 -69.85
CA ILE A 246 -38.68 -34.82 -69.07
C ILE A 246 -38.06 -35.08 -67.70
N LEU A 247 -38.45 -36.17 -67.03
CA LEU A 247 -37.91 -36.54 -65.72
C LEU A 247 -36.42 -36.91 -65.81
N SER A 248 -35.99 -37.62 -66.86
CA SER A 248 -34.57 -37.91 -67.11
C SER A 248 -33.74 -36.65 -67.37
N LEU A 249 -34.26 -35.70 -68.14
CA LEU A 249 -33.59 -34.41 -68.36
C LEU A 249 -33.47 -33.60 -67.07
N ASN A 250 -34.49 -33.66 -66.21
CA ASN A 250 -34.48 -32.98 -64.90
C ASN A 250 -33.37 -33.53 -63.98
N ILE A 251 -33.20 -34.85 -63.93
CA ILE A 251 -32.11 -35.51 -63.19
C ILE A 251 -30.75 -35.04 -63.68
N VAL A 252 -30.52 -34.99 -65.00
CA VAL A 252 -29.23 -34.56 -65.56
C VAL A 252 -28.95 -33.09 -65.22
N ALA A 253 -29.94 -32.21 -65.37
CA ALA A 253 -29.81 -30.80 -65.04
C ALA A 253 -29.50 -30.58 -63.56
N GLU A 254 -30.18 -31.31 -62.66
CA GLU A 254 -29.92 -31.25 -61.22
C GLU A 254 -28.50 -31.70 -60.87
N ARG A 255 -28.02 -32.81 -61.46
CA ARG A 255 -26.65 -33.30 -61.20
C ARG A 255 -25.57 -32.32 -61.66
N VAL A 256 -25.78 -31.66 -62.81
CA VAL A 256 -24.88 -30.61 -63.31
C VAL A 256 -24.87 -29.40 -62.37
N LEU A 257 -26.05 -28.96 -61.90
CA LEU A 257 -26.18 -27.83 -60.97
C LEU A 257 -25.51 -28.11 -59.61
N VAL A 258 -25.71 -29.31 -59.04
CA VAL A 258 -25.08 -29.70 -57.77
C VAL A 258 -23.56 -29.76 -57.90
N GLN A 259 -23.04 -30.32 -59.00
CA GLN A 259 -21.59 -30.36 -59.26
C GLN A 259 -21.00 -28.95 -59.37
N TYR A 260 -21.70 -28.04 -60.06
CA TYR A 260 -21.28 -26.65 -60.20
C TYR A 260 -21.25 -25.92 -58.84
N TYR A 261 -22.30 -26.09 -58.03
CA TYR A 261 -22.39 -25.46 -56.71
C TYR A 261 -21.31 -25.95 -55.74
N ASN A 262 -21.06 -27.27 -55.69
CA ASN A 262 -20.04 -27.84 -54.82
C ASN A 262 -18.63 -27.32 -55.16
N ASN A 263 -18.32 -27.13 -56.44
CA ASN A 263 -17.02 -26.61 -56.87
C ASN A 263 -16.80 -25.15 -56.40
N ILE A 264 -17.83 -24.30 -56.53
CA ILE A 264 -17.77 -22.90 -56.09
C ILE A 264 -17.60 -22.80 -54.56
N VAL A 265 -18.35 -23.61 -53.81
CA VAL A 265 -18.29 -23.60 -52.34
C VAL A 265 -16.91 -24.04 -51.85
N HIS A 266 -16.32 -25.06 -52.48
CA HIS A 266 -14.99 -25.56 -52.10
C HIS A 266 -13.92 -24.48 -52.32
N GLN A 267 -13.94 -23.79 -53.47
CA GLN A 267 -13.00 -22.72 -53.78
C GLN A 267 -13.13 -21.53 -52.81
N SER A 268 -14.35 -21.13 -52.47
CA SER A 268 -14.58 -20.04 -51.50
C SER A 268 -14.08 -20.36 -50.08
N SER A 269 -14.12 -21.63 -49.67
CA SER A 269 -13.67 -22.07 -48.35
C SER A 269 -12.14 -22.00 -48.21
N GLU A 270 -11.41 -22.42 -49.26
CA GLU A 270 -9.94 -22.37 -49.28
C GLU A 270 -9.42 -20.94 -49.28
N ASP A 271 -10.00 -20.05 -50.09
CA ASP A 271 -9.60 -18.64 -50.14
C ASP A 271 -9.82 -17.93 -48.79
N LYS A 272 -10.91 -18.23 -48.08
CA LYS A 272 -11.15 -17.67 -46.74
C LYS A 272 -10.14 -18.17 -45.72
N LEU A 273 -9.75 -19.43 -45.79
CA LEU A 273 -8.79 -20.03 -44.87
C LEU A 273 -7.39 -19.40 -45.04
N GLU A 274 -6.95 -19.19 -46.28
CA GLU A 274 -5.65 -18.56 -46.56
C GLU A 274 -5.62 -17.09 -46.13
N ASN A 275 -6.67 -16.33 -46.42
CA ASN A 275 -6.79 -14.94 -45.96
C ASN A 275 -6.78 -14.82 -44.43
N GLN A 276 -7.46 -15.72 -43.72
CA GLN A 276 -7.47 -15.71 -42.25
C GLN A 276 -6.11 -16.12 -41.65
N LYS A 277 -5.36 -17.03 -42.30
CA LYS A 277 -3.98 -17.36 -41.91
C LYS A 277 -3.06 -16.15 -42.07
N ALA A 278 -3.17 -15.41 -43.18
CA ALA A 278 -2.38 -14.21 -43.41
C ALA A 278 -2.62 -13.14 -42.35
N LEU A 279 -3.88 -12.89 -41.99
CA LEU A 279 -4.25 -11.90 -40.98
C LEU A 279 -3.66 -12.22 -39.59
N ARG A 280 -3.72 -13.49 -39.17
CA ARG A 280 -3.13 -13.89 -37.87
C ARG A 280 -1.61 -13.76 -37.82
N ARG A 281 -0.91 -13.94 -38.95
CA ARG A 281 0.54 -13.68 -39.01
C ARG A 281 0.84 -12.20 -38.77
N ILE A 282 -0.01 -11.29 -39.28
CA ILE A 282 0.15 -9.84 -39.08
C ILE A 282 -0.11 -9.45 -37.63
N GLU A 283 -1.18 -9.95 -37.01
CA GLU A 283 -1.49 -9.70 -35.58
C GLU A 283 -0.37 -10.18 -34.66
N GLN A 284 0.20 -11.34 -34.94
CA GLN A 284 1.29 -11.89 -34.14
C GLN A 284 2.58 -11.05 -34.23
N GLN A 285 2.82 -10.39 -35.37
CA GLN A 285 3.93 -9.44 -35.52
C GLN A 285 3.67 -8.15 -34.75
N LEU A 286 2.42 -7.66 -34.72
CA LEU A 286 2.02 -6.49 -33.96
C LEU A 286 2.20 -6.67 -32.45
N ASP A 287 1.83 -7.82 -31.88
CA ASP A 287 2.00 -8.12 -30.45
C ASP A 287 3.48 -8.15 -30.03
N VAL A 288 4.36 -8.68 -30.89
CA VAL A 288 5.81 -8.66 -30.67
C VAL A 288 6.35 -7.22 -30.67
N ILE A 289 5.89 -6.38 -31.59
CA ILE A 289 6.28 -4.97 -31.68
C ILE A 289 5.79 -4.18 -30.45
N GLU A 290 4.57 -4.41 -29.99
CA GLU A 290 4.01 -3.77 -28.78
C GLU A 290 4.78 -4.17 -27.52
N LYS A 291 5.16 -5.45 -27.40
CA LYS A 291 5.98 -5.95 -26.30
C LYS A 291 7.39 -5.36 -26.30
N ILE A 292 8.02 -5.21 -27.48
CA ILE A 292 9.33 -4.54 -27.60
C ILE A 292 9.22 -3.05 -27.21
N THR A 293 8.13 -2.38 -27.61
CA THR A 293 7.90 -0.95 -27.31
C THR A 293 7.64 -0.72 -25.82
N THR A 294 6.88 -1.61 -25.16
CA THR A 294 6.61 -1.55 -23.72
C THR A 294 7.83 -1.93 -22.86
N ILE A 295 8.68 -2.87 -23.30
CA ILE A 295 9.96 -3.16 -22.64
C ILE A 295 10.90 -1.94 -22.75
N SER A 296 10.91 -1.25 -23.90
CA SER A 296 11.70 -0.04 -24.06
C SER A 296 11.22 1.13 -23.17
N ASN A 297 9.92 1.19 -22.84
CA ASN A 297 9.34 2.24 -22.00
C ASN A 297 9.36 1.92 -20.49
N SER A 298 9.54 0.65 -20.11
CA SER A 298 9.54 0.16 -18.72
C SER A 298 10.94 -0.12 -18.15
N GLN A 299 12.02 0.02 -18.92
CA GLN A 299 13.34 0.19 -18.31
C GLN A 299 13.47 1.62 -17.78
N PRO A 300 13.43 1.85 -16.44
CA PRO A 300 13.82 3.14 -15.93
C PRO A 300 15.29 3.33 -16.30
N ILE A 301 15.59 4.47 -16.90
CA ILE A 301 16.93 5.04 -17.12
C ILE A 301 17.58 5.28 -15.74
N ARG A 302 17.86 4.21 -14.99
CA ARG A 302 18.40 4.22 -13.63
C ARG A 302 19.81 3.64 -13.57
N CYS A 303 20.23 2.87 -14.59
CA CYS A 303 21.63 2.43 -14.72
C CYS A 303 22.55 3.47 -15.37
N SER A 304 22.05 4.46 -16.12
CA SER A 304 22.94 5.42 -16.79
C SER A 304 23.42 6.54 -15.87
N LYS A 305 22.60 7.06 -14.94
CA LYS A 305 23.02 8.19 -14.08
C LYS A 305 24.14 7.82 -13.10
N ARG A 306 24.08 6.65 -12.46
CA ARG A 306 25.10 6.24 -11.46
C ARG A 306 26.43 5.82 -12.11
N LEU A 307 26.37 5.21 -13.31
CA LEU A 307 27.56 4.84 -14.08
C LEU A 307 28.19 6.06 -14.78
N ALA A 308 27.39 7.00 -15.27
CA ALA A 308 27.86 8.28 -15.80
C ALA A 308 28.47 9.17 -14.70
N LEU A 309 27.86 9.22 -13.49
CA LEU A 309 28.43 9.96 -12.35
C LEU A 309 29.79 9.38 -11.91
N LYS A 310 29.91 8.04 -11.88
CA LYS A 310 31.21 7.38 -11.61
C LYS A 310 32.25 7.66 -12.69
N ARG A 311 31.87 7.71 -13.97
CA ARG A 311 32.79 8.08 -15.05
C ARG A 311 33.21 9.55 -14.98
N ILE A 312 32.31 10.46 -14.62
CA ILE A 312 32.63 11.90 -14.44
C ILE A 312 33.56 12.12 -13.23
N GLN A 313 33.33 11.43 -12.12
CA GLN A 313 34.20 11.49 -10.93
C GLN A 313 35.58 10.83 -11.19
N ALA A 314 35.63 9.73 -11.95
CA ALA A 314 36.90 9.12 -12.35
C ALA A 314 37.72 10.02 -13.29
N VAL A 315 37.06 10.83 -14.13
CA VAL A 315 37.72 11.81 -15.01
C VAL A 315 38.14 13.07 -14.23
N SER A 316 37.37 13.52 -13.22
CA SER A 316 37.77 14.67 -12.37
C SER A 316 38.95 14.33 -11.46
N GLY A 317 38.95 13.16 -10.82
CA GLY A 317 40.08 12.71 -10.00
C GLY A 317 41.37 12.47 -10.81
N LYS A 318 41.24 12.07 -12.08
CA LYS A 318 42.39 11.95 -12.99
C LYS A 318 42.91 13.32 -13.47
N ARG A 319 42.08 14.36 -13.48
CA ARG A 319 42.50 15.73 -13.82
C ARG A 319 43.21 16.42 -12.66
N GLU A 320 42.79 16.19 -11.41
CA GLU A 320 43.44 16.73 -10.21
C GLU A 320 44.84 16.11 -9.97
N ASN A 321 44.99 14.80 -10.21
CA ASN A 321 46.29 14.13 -10.09
C ASN A 321 47.32 14.59 -11.14
N VAL A 322 46.86 15.01 -12.33
CA VAL A 322 47.75 15.55 -13.38
C VAL A 322 48.19 16.99 -13.07
N THR A 323 47.35 17.79 -12.41
CA THR A 323 47.72 19.14 -11.95
C THR A 323 48.68 19.13 -10.77
N HIS A 324 48.56 18.18 -9.83
CA HIS A 324 49.53 18.03 -8.74
C HIS A 324 50.87 17.47 -9.20
N ALA A 325 50.89 16.56 -10.18
CA ALA A 325 52.15 16.07 -10.77
C ALA A 325 52.90 17.16 -11.58
N LYS A 326 52.18 18.14 -12.14
CA LYS A 326 52.78 19.27 -12.88
C LYS A 326 53.31 20.37 -11.97
N ALA A 327 52.73 20.54 -10.77
CA ALA A 327 53.21 21.49 -9.76
C ALA A 327 54.48 21.01 -9.02
N ALA A 328 54.70 19.70 -8.90
CA ALA A 328 55.90 19.14 -8.28
C ALA A 328 57.12 19.04 -9.24
N GLY A 329 56.94 19.31 -10.53
CA GLY A 329 57.99 19.25 -11.56
C GLY A 329 58.54 20.61 -12.00
N GLN A 330 58.22 21.70 -11.30
CA GLN A 330 58.69 23.06 -11.62
C GLN A 330 59.60 23.67 -10.54
N SER A 331 60.17 22.85 -9.66
CA SER A 331 61.22 23.25 -8.73
C SER A 331 62.34 22.22 -8.72
N LEU A 332 63.14 22.19 -9.79
CA LEU A 332 64.54 21.79 -9.84
C LEU A 332 65.17 22.20 -11.16
#